data_AF-A0A484FKH6-F1
#
_entry.id   AF-A0A484FKH6-F1
#
_cell.length_a   1.000
_cell.length_b   1.000
_cell.length_c   1.000
_cell.angle_alpha   90.00
_cell.angle_beta   90.00
_cell.angle_gamma   90.00
#
_symmetry.space_group_name_H-M   'P 1'
#
loop_
_entity.id
_entity.type
_entity.pdbx_description
1 polymer ?
#
loop_
_entity_poly.entity_id
_entity_poly.type
_entity_poly.pdbx_seq_one_letter_code
_entity_poly.pdbx_strand_id
1 'polypeptide(L)'
;MDQFQTSLEAPPSLAELVPPRQTRPKPAGLRPATSYLDGLRGIAALLVYTYHYSMALDGKRLRYGYGSHNFSLLSLPVLRLVHSGPAMVAIFFTISGYVLSVGPLRHARQRRWDRLLTHLSGAMLTRPVRLLVPSVCLTVASLLLAWFGCYERAARQMCPPSADCDFYPIAPPRFTSARAQTVDWFGFVVRDLANPWAWDSGLRPASAYGLHLWTVAAELRCSMTLFAVLAALLPCERRRTRAGLWLAMVVFCALWQRWDMVAFLTGLGLAVGDAYMRALAALLKMWFQETHDWLDAGDRNLRFAELGTVVLVGIVSVTALSKAVSLYRQGAAVAAAIMRSSAL
;
A
#
# COMPACT_ATOMS: atom_id res chain seq x y z
N MET A 1 28.89 42.43 53.97
CA MET A 1 27.72 42.77 53.14
C MET A 1 28.20 42.93 51.70
N ASP A 2 28.69 41.85 51.10
CA ASP A 2 29.12 41.84 49.69
C ASP A 2 29.02 40.41 49.18
N GLN A 3 27.92 40.10 48.49
CA GLN A 3 27.78 39.07 47.46
C GLN A 3 26.30 38.95 47.09
N PHE A 4 25.80 39.94 46.38
CA PHE A 4 24.53 39.83 45.64
C PHE A 4 24.67 40.64 44.33
N GLN A 5 25.46 40.09 43.40
CA GLN A 5 25.31 40.40 41.98
C GLN A 5 25.30 39.07 41.22
N THR A 6 24.09 38.57 41.04
CA THR A 6 23.73 37.52 40.10
C THR A 6 23.98 38.02 38.68
N SER A 7 24.99 37.45 38.03
CA SER A 7 25.14 37.51 36.58
C SER A 7 24.04 36.67 35.95
N LEU A 8 22.99 37.31 35.44
CA LEU A 8 22.06 36.72 34.48
C LEU A 8 22.84 36.53 33.17
N GLU A 9 23.47 35.38 32.98
CA GLU A 9 23.95 34.97 31.66
C GLU A 9 22.74 34.90 30.70
N ALA A 10 22.85 35.62 29.59
CA ALA A 10 21.84 35.59 28.53
C ALA A 10 21.65 34.14 28.04
N PRO A 11 20.41 33.73 27.69
CA PRO A 11 20.20 32.39 27.14
C PRO A 11 21.04 32.20 25.88
N PRO A 12 21.68 31.05 25.68
CA PRO A 12 22.48 30.78 24.50
C PRO A 12 21.62 30.99 23.25
N SER A 13 22.22 31.62 22.23
CA SER A 13 21.50 31.94 21.00
C SER A 13 20.97 30.65 20.35
N LEU A 14 19.79 30.71 19.72
CA LEU A 14 19.20 29.56 18.99
C LEU A 14 20.16 28.93 17.96
N ALA A 15 21.17 29.66 17.52
CA ALA A 15 22.21 29.18 16.62
C ALA A 15 23.18 28.17 17.28
N GLU A 16 23.42 28.27 18.59
CA GLU A 16 24.31 27.34 19.33
C GLU A 16 23.62 26.02 19.69
N LEU A 17 22.31 26.01 19.82
CA LEU A 17 21.51 24.81 20.10
C LEU A 17 21.28 23.92 18.86
N VAL A 18 21.60 24.41 17.66
CA VAL A 18 21.46 23.67 16.41
C VAL A 18 22.84 23.14 16.01
N PRO A 19 23.16 21.85 16.24
CA PRO A 19 24.41 21.30 15.75
C PRO A 19 24.49 21.50 14.23
N PRO A 20 25.66 21.86 13.68
CA PRO A 20 25.81 22.08 12.25
C PRO A 20 25.32 20.85 11.51
N ARG A 21 24.28 21.05 10.68
CA ARG A 21 23.68 19.99 9.86
C ARG A 21 24.76 19.50 8.92
N GLN A 22 25.42 18.40 9.27
CA GLN A 22 26.35 17.70 8.39
C GLN A 22 25.56 17.28 7.14
N THR A 23 25.63 18.10 6.10
CA THR A 23 25.14 17.74 4.77
C THR A 23 26.11 16.72 4.21
N ARG A 24 25.92 15.45 4.57
CA ARG A 24 26.56 14.36 3.83
C ARG A 24 26.21 14.56 2.35
N PRO A 25 27.21 14.62 1.45
CA PRO A 25 26.94 14.65 0.02
C PRO A 25 26.05 13.45 -0.31
N LYS A 26 24.88 13.71 -0.90
CA LYS A 26 23.91 12.70 -1.27
C LYS A 26 24.60 11.79 -2.29
N PRO A 27 24.85 10.51 -1.98
CA PRO A 27 25.50 9.61 -2.94
C PRO A 27 24.67 9.62 -4.22
N ALA A 28 25.36 9.75 -5.36
CA ALA A 28 24.73 9.82 -6.67
C ALA A 28 23.77 8.63 -6.86
N GLY A 29 22.49 8.94 -7.04
CA GLY A 29 21.56 8.20 -7.88
C GLY A 29 21.22 6.73 -7.60
N LEU A 30 21.56 6.11 -6.46
CA LEU A 30 20.98 4.79 -6.18
C LEU A 30 19.48 4.95 -5.91
N ARG A 31 18.66 4.55 -6.90
CA ARG A 31 17.21 4.46 -6.76
C ARG A 31 16.89 3.61 -5.52
N PRO A 32 15.93 4.02 -4.66
CA PRO A 32 15.51 3.20 -3.54
C PRO A 32 15.17 1.78 -4.00
N ALA A 33 15.47 0.77 -3.18
CA ALA A 33 15.21 -0.63 -3.51
C ALA A 33 13.73 -0.94 -3.80
N THR A 34 12.82 -0.04 -3.41
CA THR A 34 11.38 -0.12 -3.66
C THR A 34 10.92 0.69 -4.88
N SER A 35 11.83 1.29 -5.66
CA SER A 35 11.50 2.16 -6.80
C SER A 35 10.68 1.45 -7.90
N TYR A 36 10.85 0.14 -8.07
CA TYR A 36 10.01 -0.65 -8.99
C TYR A 36 8.53 -0.64 -8.61
N LEU A 37 8.21 -0.47 -7.32
CA LEU A 37 6.83 -0.35 -6.83
C LEU A 37 6.20 0.98 -7.20
N ASP A 38 7.00 2.03 -7.38
CA ASP A 38 6.49 3.31 -7.89
C ASP A 38 6.10 3.17 -9.37
N GLY A 39 6.85 2.38 -10.16
CA GLY A 39 6.46 2.00 -11.52
C GLY A 39 5.16 1.19 -11.56
N LEU A 40 5.03 0.18 -10.69
CA LEU A 40 3.81 -0.64 -10.60
C LEU A 40 2.59 0.19 -10.18
N ARG A 41 2.75 1.14 -9.25
CA ARG A 41 1.72 2.11 -8.88
C ARG A 41 1.32 2.99 -10.07
N GLY A 42 2.28 3.44 -10.88
CA GLY A 42 2.00 4.22 -12.08
C GLY A 42 1.14 3.46 -13.10
N ILE A 43 1.47 2.19 -13.35
CA ILE A 43 0.67 1.31 -14.22
C ILE A 43 -0.74 1.13 -13.63
N ALA A 44 -0.84 0.81 -12.34
CA ALA A 44 -2.14 0.68 -11.68
C ALA A 44 -2.97 1.98 -11.75
N ALA A 45 -2.35 3.15 -11.62
CA ALA A 45 -3.02 4.45 -11.73
C ALA A 45 -3.58 4.66 -13.14
N LEU A 46 -2.80 4.32 -14.18
CA LEU A 46 -3.26 4.40 -15.57
C LEU A 46 -4.46 3.48 -15.80
N LEU A 47 -4.42 2.25 -15.28
CA LEU A 47 -5.53 1.30 -15.42
C LEU A 47 -6.79 1.76 -14.67
N VAL A 48 -6.66 2.37 -13.49
CA VAL A 48 -7.78 2.99 -12.75
C VAL A 48 -8.36 4.18 -13.51
N TYR A 49 -7.51 5.04 -14.08
CA TYR A 49 -7.93 6.16 -14.92
C TYR A 49 -8.71 5.65 -16.13
N THR A 50 -8.16 4.70 -16.89
CA THR A 50 -8.82 4.10 -18.06
C THR A 50 -10.16 3.49 -17.66
N TYR A 51 -10.23 2.77 -16.54
CA TYR A 51 -11.48 2.19 -16.03
C TYR A 51 -12.55 3.26 -15.77
N HIS A 52 -12.20 4.36 -15.09
CA HIS A 52 -13.15 5.44 -14.82
C HIS A 52 -13.54 6.22 -16.09
N TYR A 53 -12.58 6.44 -16.99
CA TYR A 53 -12.82 7.10 -18.27
C TYR A 53 -13.76 6.28 -19.15
N SER A 54 -13.49 4.99 -19.32
CA SER A 54 -14.36 4.07 -20.07
C SER A 54 -15.73 3.90 -19.42
N MET A 55 -15.84 3.93 -18.09
CA MET A 55 -17.15 3.93 -17.41
C MET A 55 -18.01 5.15 -17.76
N ALA A 56 -17.39 6.30 -18.01
CA ALA A 56 -18.10 7.50 -18.44
C ALA A 56 -18.65 7.38 -19.88
N LEU A 57 -18.07 6.49 -20.72
CA LEU A 57 -18.47 6.27 -22.11
C LEU A 57 -19.44 5.08 -22.27
N ASP A 58 -19.09 3.92 -21.70
CA ASP A 58 -19.79 2.64 -21.91
C ASP A 58 -20.71 2.23 -20.74
N GLY A 59 -20.83 3.09 -19.72
CA GLY A 59 -21.75 2.93 -18.61
C GLY A 59 -21.50 1.69 -17.74
N LYS A 60 -22.57 1.06 -17.26
CA LYS A 60 -22.50 -0.06 -16.29
C LYS A 60 -21.96 -1.37 -16.89
N ARG A 61 -21.84 -1.52 -18.22
CA ARG A 61 -21.40 -2.76 -18.89
C ARG A 61 -20.03 -3.25 -18.42
N LEU A 62 -19.12 -2.33 -18.10
CA LEU A 62 -17.76 -2.62 -17.60
C LEU A 62 -17.73 -3.10 -16.12
N ARG A 63 -18.84 -2.95 -15.39
CA ARG A 63 -18.96 -3.44 -14.00
C ARG A 63 -19.27 -4.92 -13.93
N TYR A 64 -19.84 -5.47 -14.99
CA TYR A 64 -20.24 -6.86 -15.04
C TYR A 64 -19.10 -7.79 -15.46
N GLY A 65 -19.00 -8.94 -14.79
CA GLY A 65 -18.13 -10.04 -15.23
C GLY A 65 -18.78 -10.81 -16.38
N TYR A 66 -17.98 -11.64 -17.04
CA TYR A 66 -18.47 -12.55 -18.08
C TYR A 66 -19.67 -13.36 -17.58
N GLY A 67 -20.74 -13.42 -18.38
CA GLY A 67 -21.97 -14.18 -18.08
C GLY A 67 -23.06 -13.41 -17.33
N SER A 68 -22.72 -12.27 -16.70
CA SER A 68 -23.68 -11.44 -15.96
C SER A 68 -24.03 -10.16 -16.73
N HIS A 69 -24.76 -10.22 -17.84
CA HIS A 69 -25.04 -9.07 -18.73
C HIS A 69 -23.83 -8.54 -19.54
N ASN A 70 -22.68 -9.23 -19.52
CA ASN A 70 -21.54 -8.96 -20.40
C ASN A 70 -20.97 -10.30 -20.92
N PHE A 71 -20.86 -10.45 -22.24
CA PHE A 71 -20.35 -11.66 -22.89
C PHE A 71 -19.07 -11.41 -23.70
N SER A 72 -18.44 -10.24 -23.52
CA SER A 72 -17.16 -9.94 -24.15
C SER A 72 -16.06 -10.81 -23.56
N LEU A 73 -15.16 -11.36 -24.39
CA LEU A 73 -13.99 -12.11 -23.94
C LEU A 73 -13.11 -11.30 -22.96
N LEU A 74 -13.11 -9.97 -23.08
CA LEU A 74 -12.40 -9.07 -22.16
C LEU A 74 -12.98 -9.07 -20.74
N SER A 75 -14.22 -9.56 -20.55
CA SER A 75 -14.85 -9.68 -19.23
C SER A 75 -14.52 -10.98 -18.49
N LEU A 76 -13.73 -11.88 -19.11
CA LEU A 76 -13.23 -13.09 -18.48
C LEU A 76 -12.35 -12.77 -17.26
N PRO A 77 -12.35 -13.59 -16.20
CA PRO A 77 -11.75 -13.25 -14.90
C PRO A 77 -10.28 -12.79 -14.96
N VAL A 78 -9.46 -13.42 -15.80
CA VAL A 78 -8.03 -13.08 -15.94
C VAL A 78 -7.82 -11.86 -16.83
N LEU A 79 -8.47 -11.82 -18.00
CA LEU A 79 -8.34 -10.70 -18.95
C LEU A 79 -8.91 -9.40 -18.37
N ARG A 80 -9.94 -9.52 -17.54
CA ARG A 80 -10.56 -8.41 -16.83
C ARG A 80 -9.61 -7.72 -15.86
N LEU A 81 -8.61 -8.42 -15.31
CA LEU A 81 -7.64 -7.79 -14.40
C LEU A 81 -6.89 -6.64 -15.06
N VAL A 82 -6.70 -6.67 -16.37
CA VAL A 82 -5.97 -5.63 -17.12
C VAL A 82 -6.75 -4.30 -17.15
N HIS A 83 -8.07 -4.32 -16.97
CA HIS A 83 -8.89 -3.10 -17.00
C HIS A 83 -9.80 -2.93 -15.77
N SER A 84 -9.71 -3.82 -14.78
CA SER A 84 -10.54 -3.78 -13.57
C SER A 84 -10.01 -2.75 -12.56
N GLY A 85 -10.74 -1.64 -12.41
CA GLY A 85 -10.47 -0.64 -11.36
C GLY A 85 -10.39 -1.24 -9.95
N PRO A 86 -11.39 -2.04 -9.49
CA PRO A 86 -11.35 -2.63 -8.15
C PRO A 86 -10.13 -3.50 -7.87
N ALA A 87 -9.66 -4.28 -8.87
CA ALA A 87 -8.46 -5.09 -8.73
C ALA A 87 -7.21 -4.22 -8.54
N MET A 88 -7.10 -3.14 -9.31
CA MET A 88 -5.98 -2.19 -9.19
C MET A 88 -5.98 -1.46 -7.85
N VAL A 89 -7.15 -1.11 -7.31
CA VAL A 89 -7.25 -0.52 -5.97
C VAL A 89 -6.75 -1.51 -4.90
N ALA A 90 -7.10 -2.80 -4.98
CA ALA A 90 -6.58 -3.81 -4.06
C ALA A 90 -5.04 -3.93 -4.13
N ILE A 91 -4.46 -3.84 -5.34
CA ILE A 91 -3.01 -3.80 -5.55
C ILE A 91 -2.40 -2.55 -4.89
N PHE A 92 -2.99 -1.36 -5.07
CA PHE A 92 -2.53 -0.13 -4.40
C PHE A 92 -2.46 -0.27 -2.88
N PHE A 93 -3.52 -0.82 -2.28
CA PHE A 93 -3.60 -1.02 -0.84
C PHE A 93 -2.54 -2.03 -0.35
N THR A 94 -2.36 -3.13 -1.09
CA THR A 94 -1.34 -4.14 -0.78
C THR A 94 0.08 -3.57 -0.88
N ILE A 95 0.39 -2.83 -1.94
CA ILE A 95 1.69 -2.17 -2.12
C ILE A 95 1.92 -1.12 -1.02
N SER A 96 0.89 -0.33 -0.68
CA SER A 96 0.97 0.63 0.42
C SER A 96 1.31 -0.04 1.74
N GLY A 97 0.64 -1.15 2.08
CA GLY A 97 0.95 -1.95 3.26
C GLY A 97 2.38 -2.50 3.26
N TYR A 98 2.84 -3.02 2.12
CA TYR A 98 4.21 -3.52 1.94
C TYR A 98 5.25 -2.41 2.16
N VAL A 99 5.15 -1.30 1.41
CA VAL A 99 6.15 -0.22 1.44
C VAL A 99 6.25 0.41 2.82
N LEU A 100 5.12 0.60 3.50
CA LEU A 100 5.09 1.13 4.86
C LEU A 100 5.74 0.20 5.89
N SER A 101 5.75 -1.10 5.63
CA SER A 101 6.28 -2.11 6.56
C SER A 101 7.80 -2.31 6.42
N VAL A 102 8.38 -2.07 5.24
CA VAL A 102 9.81 -2.37 4.96
C VAL A 102 10.77 -1.59 5.88
N GLY A 103 10.57 -0.28 6.05
CA GLY A 103 11.42 0.56 6.90
C GLY A 103 11.38 0.13 8.38
N PRO A 104 10.18 0.05 9.00
CA PRO A 104 9.99 -0.45 10.35
C PRO A 104 10.58 -1.85 10.58
N LEU A 105 10.33 -2.79 9.67
CA LEU A 105 10.91 -4.15 9.74
C LEU A 105 12.44 -4.13 9.73
N ARG A 106 13.06 -3.27 8.92
CA ARG A 106 14.51 -3.10 8.88
C ARG A 106 15.06 -2.60 10.22
N HIS A 107 14.44 -1.60 10.83
CA HIS A 107 14.87 -1.08 12.14
C HIS A 107 14.71 -2.10 13.26
N ALA A 108 13.58 -2.82 13.29
CA ALA A 108 13.32 -3.87 14.28
C ALA A 108 14.32 -5.03 14.17
N ARG A 109 14.68 -5.47 12.95
CA ARG A 109 15.71 -6.52 12.75
C ARG A 109 17.08 -6.12 13.28
N GLN A 110 17.40 -4.83 13.25
CA GLN A 110 18.65 -4.29 13.79
C GLN A 110 18.58 -3.98 15.29
N ARG A 111 17.44 -4.29 15.94
CA ARG A 111 17.14 -3.93 17.34
C ARG A 111 17.30 -2.43 17.63
N ARG A 112 17.05 -1.58 16.63
CA ARG A 112 17.14 -0.11 16.75
C ARG A 112 15.75 0.47 17.06
N TRP A 113 15.29 0.31 18.29
CA TRP A 113 13.92 0.65 18.71
C TRP A 113 13.66 2.17 18.68
N ASP A 114 14.63 3.00 19.06
CA ASP A 114 14.47 4.47 19.00
C ASP A 114 14.27 4.97 17.57
N ARG A 115 15.04 4.39 16.63
CA ARG A 115 14.92 4.67 15.20
C ARG A 115 13.58 4.18 14.65
N LEU A 116 13.09 3.02 15.12
CA LEU A 116 11.78 2.48 14.75
C LEU A 116 10.66 3.45 15.15
N LEU A 117 10.63 3.88 16.43
CA LEU A 117 9.61 4.79 16.94
C LEU A 117 9.68 6.15 16.25
N THR A 118 10.88 6.69 16.03
CA THR A 118 11.07 7.94 15.28
C THR A 118 10.55 7.81 13.84
N HIS A 119 10.84 6.69 13.18
CA HIS A 119 10.36 6.42 11.82
C HIS A 119 8.83 6.30 11.77
N LEU A 120 8.22 5.55 12.70
CA LEU A 120 6.77 5.38 12.75
C LEU A 120 6.07 6.71 13.05
N SER A 121 6.54 7.46 14.04
CA SER A 121 5.98 8.77 14.42
C SER A 121 6.07 9.76 13.26
N GLY A 122 7.23 9.85 12.60
CA GLY A 122 7.40 10.68 11.41
C GLY A 122 6.48 10.26 10.26
N ALA A 123 6.29 8.95 10.04
CA ALA A 123 5.37 8.45 9.02
C ALA A 123 3.90 8.75 9.36
N MET A 124 3.51 8.65 10.63
CA MET A 124 2.16 8.95 11.12
C MET A 124 1.80 10.43 10.93
N LEU A 125 2.75 11.34 11.13
CA LEU A 125 2.52 12.80 10.98
C LEU A 125 2.60 13.26 9.53
N THR A 126 3.50 12.71 8.73
CA THR A 126 3.74 13.19 7.35
C THR A 126 2.81 12.56 6.32
N ARG A 127 2.31 11.34 6.57
CA ARG A 127 1.46 10.63 5.62
C ARG A 127 0.08 11.28 5.39
N PRO A 128 -0.66 11.75 6.42
CA PRO A 128 -1.91 12.47 6.21
C PRO A 128 -1.72 13.68 5.29
N VAL A 129 -0.66 14.46 5.50
CA VAL A 129 -0.35 15.63 4.66
C VAL A 129 -0.12 15.21 3.20
N ARG A 130 0.70 14.18 2.96
CA ARG A 130 1.00 13.69 1.60
C ARG A 130 -0.23 13.14 0.89
N LEU A 131 -1.16 12.52 1.61
CA LEU A 131 -2.39 11.96 1.03
C LEU A 131 -3.45 13.05 0.80
N LEU A 132 -3.70 13.90 1.80
CA LEU A 132 -4.81 14.85 1.78
C LEU A 132 -4.50 16.10 0.96
N VAL A 133 -3.28 16.65 1.01
CA VAL A 133 -2.97 17.91 0.32
C VAL A 133 -3.20 17.83 -1.20
N PRO A 134 -2.66 16.83 -1.93
CA PRO A 134 -2.92 16.72 -3.37
C PRO A 134 -4.41 16.52 -3.68
N SER A 135 -5.12 15.74 -2.86
CA SER A 135 -6.55 15.49 -3.03
C SER A 135 -7.39 16.74 -2.78
N VAL A 136 -7.08 17.52 -1.74
CA VAL A 136 -7.74 18.79 -1.46
C VAL A 136 -7.51 19.76 -2.62
N CYS A 137 -6.28 19.93 -3.09
CA CYS A 137 -5.97 20.78 -4.25
C CYS A 137 -6.76 20.38 -5.49
N LEU A 138 -6.87 19.07 -5.78
CA LEU A 138 -7.70 18.58 -6.88
C LEU A 138 -9.17 18.95 -6.70
N THR A 139 -9.70 18.79 -5.49
CA THR A 139 -11.12 19.09 -5.22
C THR A 139 -11.42 20.59 -5.19
N VAL A 140 -10.42 21.46 -4.99
CA VAL A 140 -10.57 22.91 -5.22
C VAL A 140 -10.86 23.18 -6.69
N ALA A 141 -10.19 22.49 -7.62
CA ALA A 141 -10.53 22.60 -9.04
C ALA A 141 -11.96 22.12 -9.31
N SER A 142 -12.39 21.02 -8.66
CA SER A 142 -13.78 20.55 -8.74
C SER A 142 -14.78 21.56 -8.18
N LEU A 143 -14.45 22.25 -7.08
CA LEU A 143 -15.25 23.34 -6.52
C LEU A 143 -15.41 24.48 -7.53
N LEU A 144 -14.33 24.92 -8.18
CA LEU A 144 -14.38 25.98 -9.20
C LEU A 144 -15.23 25.56 -10.40
N LEU A 145 -15.04 24.34 -10.91
CA LEU A 145 -15.83 23.79 -12.02
C LEU A 145 -17.31 23.63 -11.65
N ALA A 146 -17.63 23.28 -10.39
CA ALA A 146 -19.00 23.22 -9.89
C ALA A 146 -19.63 24.62 -9.85
N TRP A 147 -18.88 25.62 -9.35
CA TRP A 147 -19.32 27.01 -9.28
C TRP A 147 -19.65 27.60 -10.65
N PHE A 148 -18.82 27.32 -11.66
CA PHE A 148 -19.06 27.72 -13.05
C PHE A 148 -20.17 26.91 -13.76
N GLY A 149 -20.76 25.90 -13.10
CA GLY A 149 -21.83 25.06 -13.66
C GLY A 149 -21.34 24.06 -14.71
N CYS A 150 -20.03 23.79 -14.80
CA CYS A 150 -19.48 22.85 -15.76
C CYS A 150 -19.96 21.41 -15.51
N TYR A 151 -20.06 21.01 -14.24
CA TYR A 151 -20.57 19.68 -13.86
C TYR A 151 -22.04 19.48 -14.27
N GLU A 152 -22.89 20.48 -14.05
CA GLU A 152 -24.30 20.42 -14.44
C GLU A 152 -24.46 20.38 -15.97
N ARG A 153 -23.69 21.19 -16.69
CA ARG A 153 -23.67 21.19 -18.16
C ARG A 153 -23.21 19.83 -18.71
N ALA A 154 -22.12 19.29 -18.18
CA ALA A 154 -21.60 17.98 -18.57
C ALA A 154 -22.60 16.87 -18.25
N ALA A 155 -23.25 16.91 -17.07
CA ALA A 155 -24.26 15.93 -16.69
C ALA A 155 -25.44 15.90 -17.67
N ARG A 156 -25.97 17.07 -18.06
CA ARG A 156 -27.05 17.18 -19.06
C ARG A 156 -26.64 16.71 -20.46
N GLN A 157 -25.37 16.89 -20.84
CA GLN A 157 -24.84 16.42 -22.11
C GLN A 157 -24.64 14.89 -22.14
N MET A 158 -24.14 14.32 -21.04
CA MET A 158 -23.94 12.87 -20.90
C MET A 158 -25.26 12.12 -20.79
N CYS A 159 -26.24 12.71 -20.12
CA CYS A 159 -27.57 12.13 -19.96
C CYS A 159 -28.67 13.17 -20.18
N PRO A 160 -29.14 13.33 -21.43
CA PRO A 160 -30.26 14.22 -21.72
C PRO A 160 -31.56 13.66 -21.11
N PRO A 161 -32.52 14.53 -20.70
CA PRO A 161 -33.76 14.10 -20.04
C PRO A 161 -34.64 13.12 -20.83
N SER A 162 -34.41 13.00 -22.13
CA SER A 162 -35.13 12.14 -23.06
C SER A 162 -34.50 10.76 -23.26
N ALA A 163 -33.38 10.45 -22.60
CA ALA A 163 -32.63 9.21 -22.77
C ALA A 163 -32.62 8.39 -21.46
N ASP A 164 -32.87 7.09 -21.57
CA ASP A 164 -32.64 6.15 -20.47
C ASP A 164 -31.14 5.91 -20.32
N CYS A 165 -30.54 6.57 -19.33
CA CYS A 165 -29.10 6.47 -19.08
C CYS A 165 -28.81 5.45 -17.99
N ASP A 166 -27.98 4.46 -18.32
CA ASP A 166 -27.50 3.49 -17.34
C ASP A 166 -26.57 4.11 -16.27
N PHE A 167 -25.97 5.27 -16.56
CA PHE A 167 -25.03 5.96 -15.70
C PHE A 167 -25.46 7.41 -15.46
N TYR A 168 -25.90 7.72 -14.24
CA TYR A 168 -26.18 9.09 -13.83
C TYR A 168 -24.90 9.73 -13.27
N PRO A 169 -24.31 10.74 -13.94
CA PRO A 169 -23.16 11.46 -13.41
C PRO A 169 -23.59 12.21 -12.15
N ILE A 170 -23.06 11.83 -10.99
CA ILE A 170 -23.29 12.57 -9.75
C ILE A 170 -22.55 13.90 -9.88
N ALA A 171 -23.31 14.99 -10.00
CA ALA A 171 -22.79 16.34 -10.02
C ALA A 171 -22.90 16.99 -8.63
N PRO A 172 -21.91 17.78 -8.20
CA PRO A 172 -22.05 18.60 -7.00
C PRO A 172 -23.20 19.61 -7.18
N PRO A 173 -23.98 19.86 -6.12
CA PRO A 173 -25.02 20.87 -6.17
C PRO A 173 -24.42 22.25 -6.48
N ARG A 174 -25.14 23.05 -7.28
CA ARG A 174 -24.75 24.43 -7.55
C ARG A 174 -25.54 25.37 -6.65
N PHE A 175 -24.83 26.14 -5.84
CA PHE A 175 -25.42 27.15 -4.98
C PHE A 175 -25.32 28.55 -5.61
N THR A 176 -26.23 29.45 -5.23
CA THR A 176 -26.22 30.85 -5.67
C THR A 176 -25.19 31.72 -4.95
N SER A 177 -24.74 31.29 -3.77
CA SER A 177 -23.75 32.00 -2.96
C SER A 177 -22.42 31.26 -2.93
N ALA A 178 -21.33 31.98 -3.18
CA ALA A 178 -19.97 31.41 -3.17
C ALA A 178 -19.64 30.83 -1.80
N ARG A 179 -20.06 31.53 -0.74
CA ARG A 179 -19.91 31.05 0.64
C ARG A 179 -20.63 29.73 0.87
N ALA A 180 -21.86 29.59 0.38
CA ALA A 180 -22.62 28.34 0.53
C ALA A 180 -21.94 27.18 -0.20
N GLN A 181 -21.45 27.41 -1.42
CA GLN A 181 -20.69 26.42 -2.18
C GLN A 181 -19.40 26.00 -1.46
N THR A 182 -18.63 26.97 -0.93
CA THR A 182 -17.40 26.69 -0.19
C THR A 182 -17.67 25.91 1.10
N VAL A 183 -18.74 26.23 1.83
CA VAL A 183 -19.12 25.50 3.05
C VAL A 183 -19.51 24.06 2.72
N ASP A 184 -20.26 23.83 1.65
CA ASP A 184 -20.63 22.49 1.20
C ASP A 184 -19.39 21.66 0.80
N TRP A 185 -18.49 22.25 -0.01
CA TRP A 185 -17.22 21.62 -0.35
C TRP A 185 -16.34 21.34 0.88
N PHE A 186 -16.25 22.28 1.82
CA PHE A 186 -15.50 22.07 3.06
C PHE A 186 -16.11 20.94 3.90
N GLY A 187 -17.45 20.86 3.93
CA GLY A 187 -18.18 19.75 4.55
C GLY A 187 -17.82 18.40 3.94
N PHE A 188 -17.62 18.32 2.61
CA PHE A 188 -17.09 17.13 1.95
C PHE A 188 -15.66 16.82 2.37
N VAL A 189 -14.77 17.82 2.37
CA VAL A 189 -13.36 17.63 2.74
C VAL A 189 -13.24 17.03 4.15
N VAL A 190 -14.01 17.55 5.10
CA VAL A 190 -13.96 17.09 6.50
C VAL A 190 -14.67 15.77 6.71
N ARG A 191 -15.89 15.59 6.18
CA ARG A 191 -16.74 14.43 6.50
C ARG A 191 -16.43 13.18 5.69
N ASP A 192 -16.01 13.35 4.44
CA ASP A 192 -15.79 12.24 3.50
C ASP A 192 -14.30 12.04 3.19
N LEU A 193 -13.59 13.09 2.77
CA LEU A 193 -12.21 12.96 2.29
C LEU A 193 -11.19 12.74 3.41
N ALA A 194 -11.32 13.48 4.52
CA ALA A 194 -10.36 13.50 5.62
C ALA A 194 -10.84 12.75 6.88
N ASN A 195 -11.94 11.99 6.80
CA ASN A 195 -12.52 11.29 7.94
C ASN A 195 -12.02 9.83 8.03
N PRO A 196 -11.02 9.51 8.89
CA PRO A 196 -10.56 8.14 9.04
C PRO A 196 -11.50 7.28 9.91
N TRP A 197 -12.54 7.86 10.50
CA TRP A 197 -13.45 7.19 11.44
C TRP A 197 -14.69 6.61 10.77
N ALA A 198 -14.89 6.87 9.48
CA ALA A 198 -15.92 6.25 8.70
C ALA A 198 -15.53 4.77 8.42
N TRP A 199 -16.31 3.85 8.99
CA TRP A 199 -16.14 2.39 8.81
C TRP A 199 -17.25 1.78 7.97
N ASP A 200 -18.11 2.57 7.36
CA ASP A 200 -19.03 2.10 6.34
C ASP A 200 -18.26 1.46 5.18
N SER A 201 -18.72 0.30 4.73
CA SER A 201 -18.14 -0.45 3.60
C SER A 201 -18.52 0.14 2.24
N GLY A 202 -18.90 1.43 2.21
CA GLY A 202 -19.39 2.11 1.03
C GLY A 202 -18.28 2.35 0.01
N LEU A 203 -18.39 1.71 -1.15
CA LEU A 203 -17.58 1.99 -2.35
C LEU A 203 -17.84 3.39 -2.95
N ARG A 204 -18.70 4.20 -2.34
CA ARG A 204 -19.22 5.44 -2.91
C ARG A 204 -19.44 6.50 -1.82
N PRO A 205 -18.63 7.56 -1.79
CA PRO A 205 -18.92 8.75 -0.98
C PRO A 205 -20.29 9.31 -1.37
N ALA A 206 -20.99 9.90 -0.40
CA ALA A 206 -22.23 10.63 -0.67
C ALA A 206 -21.97 11.90 -1.50
N SER A 207 -20.75 12.43 -1.45
CA SER A 207 -20.36 13.68 -2.10
C SER A 207 -19.84 13.52 -3.53
N ALA A 208 -20.16 14.51 -4.35
CA ALA A 208 -19.90 14.55 -5.78
C ALA A 208 -18.58 15.25 -6.19
N TYR A 209 -17.94 16.03 -5.30
CA TYR A 209 -16.74 16.80 -5.67
C TYR A 209 -15.53 15.91 -6.00
N GLY A 210 -15.46 14.72 -5.42
CA GLY A 210 -14.30 13.85 -5.51
C GLY A 210 -14.66 12.39 -5.39
N LEU A 211 -15.62 11.92 -6.19
CA LEU A 211 -16.15 10.55 -6.08
C LEU A 211 -15.04 9.48 -6.13
N HIS A 212 -13.98 9.70 -6.92
CA HIS A 212 -12.85 8.80 -7.08
C HIS A 212 -11.84 8.85 -5.92
N LEU A 213 -11.94 9.83 -5.01
CA LEU A 213 -11.02 10.05 -3.89
C LEU A 213 -11.42 9.30 -2.61
N TRP A 214 -12.47 8.48 -2.68
CA TRP A 214 -12.99 7.69 -1.56
C TRP A 214 -11.92 6.79 -0.91
N THR A 215 -10.93 6.35 -1.69
CA THR A 215 -9.84 5.51 -1.20
C THR A 215 -8.89 6.25 -0.26
N VAL A 216 -8.82 7.59 -0.31
CA VAL A 216 -7.84 8.40 0.45
C VAL A 216 -8.04 8.25 1.96
N ALA A 217 -9.27 8.42 2.44
CA ALA A 217 -9.62 8.23 3.85
C ALA A 217 -9.38 6.78 4.30
N ALA A 218 -9.73 5.81 3.46
CA ALA A 218 -9.50 4.40 3.73
C ALA A 218 -8.00 4.06 3.81
N GLU A 219 -7.18 4.57 2.89
CA GLU A 219 -5.73 4.42 2.93
C GLU A 219 -5.14 5.03 4.21
N LEU A 220 -5.64 6.21 4.61
CA LEU A 220 -5.19 6.87 5.84
C LEU A 220 -5.49 6.00 7.07
N ARG A 221 -6.73 5.51 7.22
CA ARG A 221 -7.15 4.62 8.31
C ARG A 221 -6.34 3.33 8.34
N CYS A 222 -6.18 2.66 7.19
CA CYS A 222 -5.38 1.44 7.07
C CYS A 222 -3.92 1.69 7.46
N SER A 223 -3.37 2.85 7.11
CA SER A 223 -2.00 3.22 7.46
C SER A 223 -1.82 3.41 8.96
N MET A 224 -2.73 4.13 9.62
CA MET A 224 -2.66 4.34 11.08
C MET A 224 -2.78 3.01 11.83
N THR A 225 -3.69 2.13 11.38
CA THR A 225 -3.83 0.79 11.94
C THR A 225 -2.57 -0.04 11.74
N LEU A 226 -1.99 -0.02 10.53
CA LEU A 226 -0.74 -0.73 10.25
C LEU A 226 0.42 -0.21 11.11
N PHE A 227 0.54 1.12 11.32
CA PHE A 227 1.57 1.67 12.19
C PHE A 227 1.43 1.21 13.65
N ALA A 228 0.20 1.17 14.17
CA ALA A 228 -0.08 0.62 15.49
C ALA A 228 0.26 -0.87 15.57
N VAL A 229 -0.13 -1.66 14.56
CA VAL A 229 0.21 -3.08 14.46
C VAL A 229 1.73 -3.30 14.43
N LEU A 230 2.47 -2.50 13.65
CA LEU A 230 3.93 -2.57 13.60
C LEU A 230 4.56 -2.21 14.96
N ALA A 231 4.08 -1.16 15.60
CA ALA A 231 4.56 -0.75 16.93
C ALA A 231 4.33 -1.84 17.99
N ALA A 232 3.18 -2.53 17.95
CA ALA A 232 2.83 -3.58 18.90
C ALA A 232 3.51 -4.92 18.60
N LEU A 233 3.56 -5.33 17.33
CA LEU A 233 4.01 -6.67 16.94
C LEU A 233 5.52 -6.79 16.76
N LEU A 234 6.22 -5.72 16.35
CA LEU A 234 7.66 -5.81 16.08
C LEU A 234 8.51 -6.04 17.35
N PRO A 235 8.20 -5.44 18.52
CA PRO A 235 8.90 -5.75 19.77
C PRO A 235 8.67 -7.19 20.29
N CYS A 236 7.60 -7.86 19.84
CA CYS A 236 7.32 -9.22 20.25
C CYS A 236 8.37 -10.20 19.69
N GLU A 237 9.22 -10.75 20.57
CA GLU A 237 10.32 -11.65 20.19
C GLU A 237 9.83 -13.02 19.71
N ARG A 238 8.69 -13.49 20.23
CA ARG A 238 8.14 -14.82 19.92
C ARG A 238 7.53 -14.82 18.50
N ARG A 239 8.30 -15.31 17.53
CA ARG A 239 7.90 -15.37 16.11
C ARG A 239 6.52 -16.00 15.88
N ARG A 240 6.23 -17.14 16.54
CA ARG A 240 4.94 -17.84 16.39
C ARG A 240 3.77 -17.00 16.90
N THR A 241 3.93 -16.38 18.07
CA THR A 241 2.93 -15.48 18.64
C THR A 241 2.70 -14.28 17.72
N ARG A 242 3.78 -13.64 17.25
CA ARG A 242 3.68 -12.51 16.31
C ARG A 242 2.94 -12.89 15.01
N ALA A 243 3.28 -14.03 14.42
CA ALA A 243 2.62 -14.51 13.21
C ALA A 243 1.15 -14.88 13.46
N GLY A 244 0.84 -15.51 14.61
CA GLY A 244 -0.51 -15.85 15.02
C GLY A 244 -1.39 -14.62 15.24
N LEU A 245 -0.87 -13.58 15.92
CA LEU A 245 -1.59 -12.32 16.14
C LEU A 245 -1.83 -11.57 14.82
N TRP A 246 -0.84 -11.53 13.92
CA TRP A 246 -1.02 -10.97 12.58
C TRP A 246 -2.10 -11.72 11.79
N LEU A 247 -2.05 -13.06 11.77
CA LEU A 247 -3.03 -13.88 11.07
C LEU A 247 -4.43 -13.72 11.66
N ALA A 248 -4.55 -13.72 12.99
CA ALA A 248 -5.81 -13.47 13.68
C ALA A 248 -6.40 -12.11 13.31
N MET A 249 -5.58 -11.06 13.20
CA MET A 249 -6.01 -9.74 12.75
C MET A 249 -6.52 -9.76 11.30
N VAL A 250 -5.81 -10.45 10.40
CA VAL A 250 -6.23 -10.61 9.00
C VAL A 250 -7.58 -11.31 8.92
N VAL A 251 -7.73 -12.44 9.64
CA VAL A 251 -8.99 -13.20 9.68
C VAL A 251 -10.12 -12.36 10.28
N PHE A 252 -9.86 -11.65 11.38
CA PHE A 252 -10.83 -10.75 12.00
C PHE A 252 -11.30 -9.68 11.00
N CYS A 253 -10.38 -8.99 10.32
CA CYS A 253 -10.73 -8.02 9.30
C CYS A 253 -11.53 -8.64 8.14
N ALA A 254 -11.19 -9.85 7.71
CA ALA A 254 -11.92 -10.56 6.66
C ALA A 254 -13.36 -10.91 7.08
N LEU A 255 -13.56 -11.37 8.32
CA LEU A 255 -14.89 -11.68 8.87
C LEU A 255 -15.78 -10.43 8.91
N TRP A 256 -15.21 -9.26 9.19
CA TRP A 256 -15.89 -7.97 9.13
C TRP A 256 -15.93 -7.34 7.74
N GLN A 257 -15.62 -8.10 6.68
CA GLN A 257 -15.66 -7.65 5.28
C GLN A 257 -14.76 -6.42 5.00
N ARG A 258 -13.68 -6.26 5.77
CA ARG A 258 -12.69 -5.18 5.65
C ARG A 258 -11.61 -5.52 4.64
N TRP A 259 -11.99 -5.62 3.36
CA TRP A 259 -11.07 -5.95 2.27
C TRP A 259 -9.86 -5.00 2.21
N ASP A 260 -10.08 -3.73 2.55
CA ASP A 260 -9.08 -2.65 2.61
C ASP A 260 -7.99 -2.92 3.64
N MET A 261 -8.39 -3.34 4.85
CA MET A 261 -7.48 -3.71 5.93
C MET A 261 -6.76 -5.03 5.63
N VAL A 262 -7.49 -6.01 5.09
CA VAL A 262 -6.92 -7.29 4.66
C VAL A 262 -5.81 -7.06 3.63
N ALA A 263 -6.02 -6.20 2.63
CA ALA A 263 -5.00 -5.87 1.63
C ALA A 263 -3.75 -5.23 2.27
N PHE A 264 -3.91 -4.25 3.16
CA PHE A 264 -2.79 -3.62 3.87
C PHE A 264 -2.00 -4.61 4.73
N LEU A 265 -2.69 -5.46 5.51
CA LEU A 265 -2.06 -6.46 6.37
C LEU A 265 -1.42 -7.59 5.56
N THR A 266 -1.97 -7.92 4.39
CA THR A 266 -1.32 -8.82 3.42
C THR A 266 -0.02 -8.22 2.93
N GLY A 267 0.01 -6.91 2.66
CA GLY A 267 1.24 -6.17 2.34
C GLY A 267 2.32 -6.30 3.42
N LEU A 268 1.96 -6.23 4.70
CA LEU A 268 2.88 -6.53 5.81
C LEU A 268 3.39 -7.97 5.75
N GLY A 269 2.51 -8.96 5.51
CA GLY A 269 2.90 -10.36 5.32
C GLY A 269 3.92 -10.55 4.19
N LEU A 270 3.70 -9.88 3.06
CA LEU A 270 4.62 -9.90 1.92
C LEU A 270 5.97 -9.26 2.27
N ALA A 271 5.99 -8.16 3.04
CA ALA A 271 7.22 -7.52 3.48
C ALA A 271 8.03 -8.41 4.43
N VAL A 272 7.35 -9.12 5.33
CA VAL A 272 7.97 -10.12 6.20
C VAL A 272 8.53 -11.29 5.37
N GLY A 273 7.76 -11.79 4.41
CA GLY A 273 8.18 -12.86 3.48
C GLY A 273 9.42 -12.47 2.67
N ASP A 274 9.42 -11.30 2.05
CA ASP A 274 10.57 -10.76 1.30
C ASP A 274 11.82 -10.65 2.21
N ALA A 275 11.65 -10.18 3.45
CA ALA A 275 12.76 -10.10 4.40
C ALA A 275 13.35 -11.48 4.75
N TYR A 276 12.54 -12.55 4.77
CA TYR A 276 13.03 -13.92 4.93
C TYR A 276 13.74 -14.44 3.67
N MET A 277 13.14 -14.22 2.49
CA MET A 277 13.72 -14.66 1.22
C MET A 277 15.09 -14.02 0.96
N ARG A 278 15.26 -12.72 1.26
CA ARG A 278 16.56 -12.04 1.15
C ARG A 278 17.61 -12.58 2.11
N ALA A 279 17.21 -12.96 3.33
CA ALA A 279 18.13 -13.56 4.30
C ALA A 279 18.59 -14.94 3.83
N LEU A 280 17.67 -15.76 3.31
CA LEU A 280 17.98 -17.06 2.73
C LEU A 280 18.92 -16.92 1.51
N ALA A 281 18.61 -16.00 0.60
CA ALA A 281 19.45 -15.73 -0.56
C ALA A 281 20.86 -15.25 -0.19
N ALA A 282 21.00 -14.45 0.89
CA ALA A 282 22.31 -14.01 1.38
C ALA A 282 23.13 -15.18 1.94
N LEU A 283 22.50 -16.08 2.70
CA LEU A 283 23.16 -17.29 3.21
C LEU A 283 23.60 -18.21 2.07
N LEU A 284 22.73 -18.41 1.07
CA LEU A 284 23.07 -19.19 -0.13
C LEU A 284 24.24 -18.57 -0.90
N LYS A 285 24.28 -17.24 -1.04
CA LYS A 285 25.39 -16.54 -1.69
C LYS A 285 26.70 -16.66 -0.90
N MET A 286 26.65 -16.46 0.42
CA MET A 286 27.84 -16.61 1.27
C MET A 286 28.41 -18.03 1.18
N TRP A 287 27.53 -19.03 1.24
CA TRP A 287 27.94 -20.42 1.11
C TRP A 287 28.48 -20.74 -0.29
N PHE A 288 27.82 -20.25 -1.36
CA PHE A 288 28.31 -20.45 -2.72
C PHE A 288 29.69 -19.82 -2.93
N GLN A 289 29.92 -18.63 -2.36
CA GLN A 289 31.23 -17.97 -2.38
C GLN A 289 32.27 -18.79 -1.62
N GLU A 290 31.95 -19.27 -0.41
CA GLU A 290 32.84 -20.12 0.37
C GLU A 290 33.19 -21.43 -0.35
N THR A 291 32.21 -22.07 -1.02
CA THR A 291 32.47 -23.26 -1.83
C THR A 291 33.29 -22.96 -3.09
N HIS A 292 33.11 -21.79 -3.71
CA HIS A 292 33.90 -21.36 -4.86
C HIS A 292 35.35 -21.09 -4.44
N ASP A 293 35.55 -20.36 -3.34
CA ASP A 293 36.86 -20.06 -2.78
C ASP A 293 37.57 -21.36 -2.33
N TRP A 294 36.83 -22.36 -1.81
CA TRP A 294 37.36 -23.69 -1.48
C TRP A 294 37.76 -24.51 -2.72
N LEU A 295 36.94 -24.49 -3.78
CA LEU A 295 37.26 -25.16 -5.05
C LEU A 295 38.50 -24.54 -5.71
N ASP A 296 38.65 -23.23 -5.65
CA ASP A 296 39.80 -22.51 -6.19
C ASP A 296 41.07 -22.70 -5.35
N ALA A 297 40.95 -23.02 -4.05
CA ALA A 297 42.09 -23.25 -3.16
C ALA A 297 42.91 -24.50 -3.47
N GLY A 298 42.45 -25.38 -4.39
CA GLY A 298 43.28 -26.42 -5.01
C GLY A 298 43.79 -27.53 -4.09
N ASP A 299 43.18 -27.74 -2.92
CA ASP A 299 43.59 -28.81 -2.00
C ASP A 299 43.12 -30.19 -2.52
N ARG A 300 44.08 -31.04 -2.90
CA ARG A 300 43.84 -32.33 -3.59
C ARG A 300 43.42 -33.48 -2.67
N ASN A 301 43.33 -33.25 -1.37
CA ASN A 301 42.92 -34.27 -0.40
C ASN A 301 41.42 -34.20 -0.10
N LEU A 302 40.61 -34.62 -1.08
CA LEU A 302 39.17 -34.82 -0.91
C LEU A 302 38.90 -35.86 0.19
N ARG A 303 38.57 -35.42 1.40
CA ARG A 303 38.06 -36.30 2.45
C ARG A 303 36.60 -36.66 2.13
N PHE A 304 36.28 -37.95 2.08
CA PHE A 304 34.94 -38.48 1.78
C PHE A 304 33.79 -37.81 2.57
N ALA A 305 34.07 -37.29 3.77
CA ALA A 305 33.11 -36.55 4.58
C ALA A 305 32.64 -35.22 3.94
N GLU A 306 33.52 -34.52 3.22
CA GLU A 306 33.24 -33.23 2.60
C GLU A 306 32.46 -33.40 1.29
N LEU A 307 32.77 -34.44 0.51
CA LEU A 307 31.97 -34.86 -0.65
C LEU A 307 30.55 -35.26 -0.24
N GLY A 308 30.42 -35.97 0.89
CA GLY A 308 29.13 -36.31 1.50
C GLY A 308 28.32 -35.07 1.89
N THR A 309 28.99 -34.00 2.31
CA THR A 309 28.34 -32.74 2.69
C THR A 309 27.81 -31.98 1.45
N VAL A 310 28.58 -31.93 0.37
CA VAL A 310 28.13 -31.33 -0.91
C VAL A 310 26.95 -32.10 -1.50
N VAL A 311 26.99 -33.44 -1.49
CA VAL A 311 25.89 -34.28 -1.99
C VAL A 311 24.65 -34.14 -1.10
N LEU A 312 24.81 -34.15 0.23
CA LEU A 312 23.70 -33.97 1.16
C LEU A 312 23.03 -32.60 0.98
N VAL A 313 23.81 -31.54 0.77
CA VAL A 313 23.29 -30.19 0.51
C VAL A 313 22.63 -30.09 -0.86
N GLY A 314 23.16 -30.76 -1.88
CA GLY A 314 22.49 -30.91 -3.18
C GLY A 314 21.12 -31.58 -3.03
N ILE A 315 21.06 -32.68 -2.28
CA ILE A 315 19.81 -33.39 -1.97
C ILE A 315 18.84 -32.50 -1.18
N VAL A 316 19.31 -31.78 -0.15
CA VAL A 316 18.50 -30.85 0.65
C VAL A 316 17.98 -29.68 -0.18
N SER A 317 18.79 -29.15 -1.10
CA SER A 317 18.41 -28.06 -2.01
C SER A 317 17.38 -28.52 -3.03
N VAL A 318 17.55 -29.71 -3.60
CA VAL A 318 16.58 -30.33 -4.52
C VAL A 318 15.28 -30.67 -3.80
N THR A 319 15.34 -31.19 -2.56
CA THR A 319 14.13 -31.47 -1.77
C THR A 319 13.43 -30.19 -1.30
N ALA A 320 14.17 -29.14 -0.94
CA ALA A 320 13.59 -27.83 -0.63
C ALA A 320 12.91 -27.21 -1.85
N LEU A 321 13.54 -27.29 -3.03
CA LEU A 321 12.96 -26.85 -4.29
C LEU A 321 11.72 -27.68 -4.67
N SER A 322 11.79 -29.00 -4.53
CA SER A 322 10.65 -29.91 -4.73
C SER A 322 9.49 -29.59 -3.79
N LYS A 323 9.77 -29.28 -2.52
CA LYS A 323 8.75 -28.90 -1.53
C LYS A 323 8.16 -27.52 -1.84
N ALA A 324 8.96 -26.58 -2.32
CA ALA A 324 8.49 -25.28 -2.79
C ALA A 324 7.58 -25.42 -4.03
N VAL A 325 7.95 -26.28 -4.99
CA VAL A 325 7.13 -26.61 -6.17
C VAL A 325 5.84 -27.33 -5.77
N SER A 326 5.90 -28.24 -4.79
CA SER A 326 4.73 -28.92 -4.23
C SER A 326 3.78 -27.93 -3.56
N LEU A 327 4.28 -27.01 -2.73
CA LEU A 327 3.49 -25.95 -2.10
C LEU A 327 2.89 -25.00 -3.14
N TYR A 328 3.62 -24.68 -4.21
CA TYR A 328 3.10 -23.92 -5.34
C TYR A 328 1.96 -24.66 -6.04
N ARG A 329 2.10 -25.96 -6.32
CA ARG A 329 1.04 -26.79 -6.91
C ARG A 329 -0.18 -26.90 -6.00
N GLN A 330 0.02 -27.03 -4.69
CA GLN A 330 -1.06 -27.03 -3.71
C GLN A 330 -1.77 -25.68 -3.67
N GLY A 331 -1.03 -24.57 -3.68
CA GLY A 331 -1.60 -23.22 -3.79
C GLY A 331 -2.40 -23.01 -5.08
N ALA A 332 -1.89 -23.51 -6.21
CA ALA A 332 -2.60 -23.49 -7.49
C ALA A 332 -3.87 -24.35 -7.47
N ALA A 333 -3.85 -25.51 -6.80
CA ALA A 333 -5.01 -26.37 -6.62
C ALA A 333 -6.08 -25.70 -5.72
N VAL A 334 -5.67 -25.01 -4.65
CA VAL A 334 -6.57 -24.21 -3.80
C VAL A 334 -7.18 -23.07 -4.60
N ALA A 335 -6.39 -22.33 -5.38
CA ALA A 335 -6.90 -21.28 -6.26
C ALA A 335 -7.91 -21.83 -7.30
N ALA A 336 -7.63 -23.01 -7.87
CA ALA A 336 -8.53 -23.69 -8.80
C ALA A 336 -9.80 -24.25 -8.12
N ALA A 337 -9.74 -24.62 -6.84
CA ALA A 337 -10.90 -25.03 -6.05
C ALA A 337 -11.80 -23.83 -5.72
N ILE A 338 -11.19 -22.70 -5.34
CA ILE A 338 -11.90 -21.42 -5.12
C ILE A 338 -12.62 -21.00 -6.40
N MET A 339 -11.94 -21.04 -7.56
CA MET A 339 -12.55 -20.69 -8.85
C MET A 339 -13.70 -21.61 -9.26
N ARG A 340 -13.68 -22.89 -8.84
CA ARG A 340 -14.78 -23.84 -9.09
C ARG A 340 -15.97 -23.63 -8.16
N SER A 341 -15.71 -23.27 -6.90
CA SER A 341 -16.79 -22.97 -5.93
C SER A 341 -17.55 -21.67 -6.23
N SER A 342 -16.96 -20.76 -7.00
CA SER A 342 -17.61 -19.52 -7.47
C SER A 342 -18.41 -19.68 -8.77
N ALA A 343 -18.47 -20.89 -9.33
CA ALA A 343 -19.16 -21.21 -10.58
C ALA A 343 -20.43 -22.08 -10.38
N LEU A 344 -20.78 -22.38 -9.13
CA LEU A 344 -22.07 -22.91 -8.67
C LEU A 344 -22.80 -21.78 -7.92
#